data_AF-A0A2E8T042-F1
#
_entry.id   AF-A0A2E8T042-F1
#
_cell.length_a   1.000
_cell.length_b   1.000
_cell.length_c   1.000
_cell.angle_alpha   90.00
_cell.angle_beta   90.00
_cell.angle_gamma   90.00
#
_symmetry.space_group_name_H-M   'P 1'
#
loop_
_entity.id
_entity.type
_entity.pdbx_description
1 polymer ?
#
loop_
_entity_poly.entity_id
_entity_poly.type
_entity_poly.pdbx_seq_one_letter_code
_entity_poly.pdbx_strand_id
1 'polypeptide(L)'
;MTVQATNLAGQPASPERGPVVLMATAGLVLAVLVVLDTGPRGVALFALGGALGAVFLGFQYGFASAWRRFLVAGEATGLAAHFLLIGLCALVFLSAPSLGLAAAGSVAPVSVSLVIGAFIFGIGMQLANGCGSGVLFSFGGGSGRMMVALPFFVFGSLVGSFLLPSALEWGSLGQMPIAIAGNAVATTVFNLALIAPVGGGFFWLARRRGEAMPRRLIAGTVIIAVLCWLVFALSGHPWGVTFGFTLWGAKIAAALGVPVENYAFWQWPGPRRALEHSVLADVSSLMDFGMVLGAGAMAAVSGGLRRQDWPPFRQLVGAALGGVLMGIGARLGFGCNIGAFLAGIASGSLHGWIWFVMAMAGSWVGIRARPSFGLAA
;
A
#
# COMPACT_ATOMS: atom_id res chain seq x y z
N MET A 1 7.30 21.88 6.41
CA MET A 1 7.52 21.94 7.86
C MET A 1 7.55 20.53 8.40
N THR A 2 8.70 20.08 8.89
CA THR A 2 8.82 18.91 9.77
C THR A 2 7.99 19.16 11.00
N VAL A 3 6.95 18.37 11.24
CA VAL A 3 6.57 18.11 12.63
C VAL A 3 7.59 17.09 13.12
N GLN A 4 8.81 17.56 13.43
CA GLN A 4 9.50 16.95 14.56
C GLN A 4 8.54 17.16 15.72
N ALA A 5 8.25 16.11 16.50
CA ALA A 5 7.54 16.31 17.75
C ALA A 5 8.41 17.25 18.59
N THR A 6 8.08 18.52 18.62
CA THR A 6 8.76 19.53 19.41
C THR A 6 8.16 19.49 20.80
N ASN A 7 8.97 19.41 21.86
CA ASN A 7 8.43 19.56 23.21
C ASN A 7 7.78 20.96 23.38
N LEU A 8 7.09 21.23 24.49
CA LEU A 8 6.50 22.56 24.76
C LEU A 8 7.54 23.71 24.71
N ALA A 9 8.84 23.39 24.65
CA ALA A 9 9.97 24.30 24.55
C ALA A 9 10.68 24.29 23.18
N GLY A 10 10.11 23.67 22.13
CA GLY A 10 10.66 23.72 20.77
C GLY A 10 11.89 22.82 20.50
N GLN A 11 12.28 21.94 21.42
CA GLN A 11 13.40 21.02 21.25
C GLN A 11 12.97 19.71 20.56
N PRO A 12 13.86 19.05 19.79
CA PRO A 12 13.58 17.74 19.21
C PRO A 12 13.25 16.74 20.31
N ALA A 13 12.10 16.04 20.17
CA ALA A 13 11.70 15.03 21.13
C ALA A 13 12.80 13.95 21.27
N SER A 14 13.06 13.57 22.52
CA SER A 14 14.01 12.52 22.84
C SER A 14 13.39 11.14 22.57
N PRO A 15 14.21 10.12 22.28
CA PRO A 15 13.74 8.75 22.11
C PRO A 15 12.96 8.27 23.33
N GLU A 16 11.81 7.64 23.07
CA GLU A 16 10.93 7.12 24.12
C GLU A 16 11.38 5.72 24.51
N ARG A 17 12.21 5.62 25.56
CA ARG A 17 12.85 4.37 25.98
C ARG A 17 11.87 3.19 26.10
N GLY A 18 10.69 3.38 26.69
CA GLY A 18 9.69 2.33 26.85
C GLY A 18 9.17 1.78 25.51
N PRO A 19 8.54 2.62 24.67
CA PRO A 19 8.11 2.24 23.32
C PRO A 19 9.23 1.69 22.43
N VAL A 20 10.46 2.22 22.53
CA VAL A 20 11.62 1.67 21.78
C VAL A 20 11.90 0.23 22.20
N VAL A 21 11.95 -0.05 23.51
CA VAL A 21 12.14 -1.41 24.03
C VAL A 21 10.98 -2.32 23.62
N LEU A 22 9.74 -1.83 23.66
CA LEU A 22 8.57 -2.60 23.23
C LEU A 22 8.64 -2.97 21.74
N MET A 23 8.97 -2.03 20.86
CA MET A 23 9.08 -2.30 19.42
C MET A 23 10.25 -3.24 19.12
N ALA A 24 11.39 -3.08 19.81
CA ALA A 24 12.55 -3.96 19.65
C ALA A 24 12.25 -5.40 20.13
N THR A 25 11.60 -5.55 21.28
CA THR A 25 11.22 -6.87 21.82
C THR A 25 10.15 -7.53 20.96
N ALA A 26 9.09 -6.83 20.57
CA ALA A 26 8.07 -7.35 19.65
C ALA A 26 8.68 -7.75 18.30
N GLY A 27 9.58 -6.92 17.75
CA GLY A 27 10.31 -7.22 16.53
C GLY A 27 11.21 -8.44 16.64
N LEU A 28 11.91 -8.61 17.76
CA LEU A 28 12.75 -9.79 18.01
C LEU A 28 11.91 -11.07 18.15
N VAL A 29 10.81 -11.01 18.91
CA VAL A 29 9.90 -12.16 19.07
C VAL A 29 9.32 -12.57 17.73
N LEU A 30 8.82 -11.63 16.94
CA LEU A 30 8.29 -11.93 15.60
C LEU A 30 9.39 -12.44 14.67
N ALA A 31 10.60 -11.87 14.70
CA ALA A 31 11.72 -12.38 13.89
C ALA A 31 12.05 -13.85 14.25
N VAL A 32 12.05 -14.22 15.53
CA VAL A 32 12.24 -15.62 15.96
C VAL A 32 11.12 -16.50 15.42
N LEU A 33 9.86 -16.10 15.55
CA LEU A 33 8.72 -16.88 15.02
C LEU A 33 8.83 -17.05 13.49
N VAL A 34 9.27 -16.01 12.78
CA VAL A 34 9.46 -16.03 11.33
C VAL A 34 10.60 -16.95 10.91
N VAL A 35 11.73 -16.96 11.64
CA VAL A 35 12.83 -17.93 11.42
C VAL A 35 12.29 -19.35 11.53
N LEU A 36 11.49 -19.64 12.56
CA LEU A 36 10.97 -20.98 12.83
C LEU A 36 9.96 -21.44 11.76
N ASP A 37 9.18 -20.53 11.18
CA ASP A 37 8.13 -20.86 10.20
C ASP A 37 8.63 -20.86 8.75
N THR A 38 9.44 -19.87 8.37
CA THR A 38 9.79 -19.60 6.95
C THR A 38 11.30 -19.51 6.69
N GLY A 39 12.11 -19.61 7.74
CA GLY A 39 13.57 -19.55 7.64
C GLY A 39 14.13 -18.15 7.30
N PRO A 40 15.40 -18.09 6.85
CA PRO A 40 16.11 -16.82 6.65
C PRO A 40 15.47 -15.90 5.61
N ARG A 41 14.84 -16.47 4.57
CA ARG A 41 14.16 -15.69 3.51
C ARG A 41 13.00 -14.88 4.09
N GLY A 42 12.21 -15.45 4.99
CA GLY A 42 11.14 -14.73 5.65
C GLY A 42 11.66 -13.62 6.54
N VAL A 43 12.74 -13.85 7.31
CA VAL A 43 13.35 -12.80 8.13
C VAL A 43 13.80 -11.62 7.28
N ALA A 44 14.40 -11.88 6.12
CA ALA A 44 14.80 -10.82 5.19
C ALA A 44 13.60 -10.01 4.69
N LEU A 45 12.50 -10.67 4.33
CA LEU A 45 11.26 -10.00 3.91
C LEU A 45 10.60 -9.20 5.04
N PHE A 46 10.59 -9.74 6.27
CA PHE A 46 10.13 -9.04 7.46
C PHE A 46 10.97 -7.79 7.75
N ALA A 47 12.30 -7.90 7.67
CA ALA A 47 13.22 -6.78 7.84
C ALA A 47 13.04 -5.70 6.75
N LEU A 48 12.80 -6.11 5.50
CA LEU A 48 12.48 -5.19 4.40
C LEU A 48 11.12 -4.50 4.61
N GLY A 49 10.12 -5.21 5.12
CA GLY A 49 8.86 -4.61 5.58
C GLY A 49 9.12 -3.54 6.64
N GLY A 50 9.95 -3.85 7.64
CA GLY A 50 10.40 -2.91 8.66
C GLY A 50 11.08 -1.67 8.09
N ALA A 51 12.03 -1.85 7.19
CA ALA A 51 12.72 -0.76 6.51
C ALA A 51 11.74 0.12 5.72
N LEU A 52 10.81 -0.49 4.97
CA LEU A 52 9.75 0.23 4.26
C LEU A 52 8.91 1.04 5.26
N GLY A 53 8.43 0.45 6.34
CA GLY A 53 7.64 1.16 7.37
C GLY A 53 8.36 2.36 7.97
N ALA A 54 9.64 2.19 8.33
CA ALA A 54 10.47 3.26 8.84
C ALA A 54 10.68 4.38 7.81
N VAL A 55 10.92 4.03 6.54
CA VAL A 55 11.10 4.99 5.44
C VAL A 55 9.80 5.71 5.11
N PHE A 56 8.66 5.01 5.01
CA PHE A 56 7.37 5.61 4.73
C PHE A 56 6.98 6.64 5.81
N LEU A 57 7.10 6.27 7.10
CA LEU A 57 6.83 7.20 8.20
C LEU A 57 7.88 8.31 8.27
N GLY A 58 9.16 7.96 8.19
CA GLY A 58 10.28 8.89 8.28
C GLY A 58 10.18 9.97 7.20
N PHE A 59 10.01 9.59 5.94
CA PHE A 59 9.91 10.51 4.81
C PHE A 59 8.51 11.14 4.63
N GLN A 60 7.51 10.68 5.38
CA GLN A 60 6.10 11.08 5.25
C GLN A 60 5.57 10.85 3.82
N TYR A 61 5.93 9.68 3.28
CA TYR A 61 5.63 9.32 1.88
C TYR A 61 4.20 8.79 1.75
N GLY A 62 3.21 9.68 1.69
CA GLY A 62 1.79 9.30 1.66
C GLY A 62 1.17 9.34 0.27
N PHE A 63 0.61 8.21 -0.19
CA PHE A 63 -0.16 8.18 -1.44
C PHE A 63 -1.46 8.99 -1.34
N ALA A 64 -2.30 8.70 -0.34
CA ALA A 64 -3.60 9.33 -0.18
C ALA A 64 -3.51 10.87 -0.04
N SER A 65 -2.51 11.37 0.70
CA SER A 65 -2.30 12.79 0.93
C SER A 65 -1.84 13.52 -0.33
N ALA A 66 -0.91 12.95 -1.10
CA ALA A 66 -0.45 13.52 -2.37
C ALA A 66 -1.59 13.59 -3.40
N TRP A 67 -2.44 12.56 -3.48
CA TRP A 67 -3.60 12.54 -4.37
C TRP A 67 -4.62 13.60 -3.98
N ARG A 68 -4.91 13.74 -2.68
CA ARG A 68 -5.81 14.79 -2.19
C ARG A 68 -5.27 16.20 -2.45
N ARG A 69 -4.01 16.45 -2.15
CA ARG A 69 -3.37 17.77 -2.38
C ARG A 69 -3.43 18.15 -3.85
N PHE A 70 -3.23 17.19 -4.75
CA PHE A 70 -3.46 17.42 -6.17
C PHE A 70 -4.93 17.75 -6.49
N LEU A 71 -5.88 16.97 -6.00
CA LEU A 71 -7.30 17.21 -6.32
C LEU A 71 -7.89 18.49 -5.70
N VAL A 72 -7.37 18.93 -4.55
CA VAL A 72 -7.90 20.09 -3.80
C VAL A 72 -7.11 21.36 -4.13
N ALA A 73 -5.79 21.32 -4.05
CA ALA A 73 -4.91 22.48 -4.22
C ALA A 73 -4.20 22.47 -5.60
N GLY A 74 -4.28 21.38 -6.35
CA GLY A 74 -3.53 21.20 -7.59
C GLY A 74 -2.02 21.06 -7.37
N GLU A 75 -1.58 20.68 -6.16
CA GLU A 75 -0.18 20.36 -5.86
C GLU A 75 0.23 19.07 -6.58
N ALA A 76 1.04 19.17 -7.63
CA ALA A 76 1.38 18.03 -8.49
C ALA A 76 2.68 17.31 -8.06
N THR A 77 3.46 17.89 -7.15
CA THR A 77 4.78 17.35 -6.74
C THR A 77 4.70 15.90 -6.21
N GLY A 78 3.67 15.57 -5.43
CA GLY A 78 3.51 14.23 -4.87
C GLY A 78 3.19 13.17 -5.94
N LEU A 79 2.34 13.50 -6.92
CA LEU A 79 2.04 12.61 -8.03
C LEU A 79 3.25 12.41 -8.95
N ALA A 80 4.01 13.48 -9.23
CA ALA A 80 5.26 13.38 -9.96
C ALA A 80 6.24 12.41 -9.27
N ALA A 81 6.37 12.48 -7.95
CA ALA A 81 7.22 11.57 -7.18
C ALA A 81 6.74 10.10 -7.22
N HIS A 82 5.43 9.84 -7.24
CA HIS A 82 4.90 8.49 -7.41
C HIS A 82 5.18 7.92 -8.81
N PHE A 83 5.02 8.71 -9.87
CA PHE A 83 5.37 8.25 -11.22
C PHE A 83 6.87 8.03 -11.40
N LEU A 84 7.71 8.84 -10.74
CA LEU A 84 9.15 8.57 -10.64
C LEU A 84 9.41 7.23 -9.94
N LEU A 85 8.75 6.96 -8.80
CA LEU A 85 8.86 5.68 -8.10
C LEU A 85 8.46 4.50 -9.00
N ILE A 86 7.34 4.64 -9.73
CA ILE A 86 6.86 3.64 -10.69
C ILE A 86 7.88 3.38 -11.79
N GLY A 87 8.44 4.43 -12.40
CA GLY A 87 9.46 4.31 -13.44
C GLY A 87 10.73 3.61 -12.93
N LEU A 88 11.18 3.95 -11.73
CA LEU A 88 12.32 3.27 -11.10
C LEU A 88 12.03 1.79 -10.84
N CYS A 89 10.83 1.43 -10.38
CA CYS A 89 10.44 0.03 -10.19
C CYS A 89 10.36 -0.72 -11.54
N ALA A 90 9.84 -0.07 -12.59
CA ALA A 90 9.68 -0.67 -13.92
C ALA A 90 11.02 -1.13 -14.52
N LEU A 91 12.12 -0.42 -14.25
CA LEU A 91 13.46 -0.79 -14.71
C LEU A 91 13.86 -2.21 -14.31
N VAL A 92 13.47 -2.64 -13.10
CA VAL A 92 13.81 -3.97 -12.56
C VAL A 92 12.70 -4.98 -12.82
N PHE A 93 11.44 -4.62 -12.65
CA PHE A 93 10.33 -5.58 -12.72
C PHE A 93 10.16 -6.18 -14.12
N LEU A 94 10.27 -5.36 -15.17
CA LEU A 94 10.13 -5.81 -16.55
C LEU A 94 11.42 -6.43 -17.12
N SER A 95 12.58 -6.02 -16.59
CA SER A 95 13.89 -6.57 -16.97
C SER A 95 14.27 -7.81 -16.16
N ALA A 96 13.38 -8.33 -15.30
CA ALA A 96 13.66 -9.46 -14.42
C ALA A 96 14.24 -10.69 -15.15
N PRO A 97 13.70 -11.12 -16.32
CA PRO A 97 14.27 -12.26 -17.06
C PRO A 97 15.69 -11.99 -17.55
N SER A 98 15.98 -10.78 -18.04
CA SER A 98 17.33 -10.39 -18.48
C SER A 98 18.32 -10.25 -17.32
N LEU A 99 17.84 -10.09 -16.10
CA LEU A 99 18.65 -10.05 -14.88
C LEU A 99 18.82 -11.43 -14.23
N GLY A 100 18.26 -12.49 -14.82
CA GLY A 100 18.30 -13.84 -14.26
C GLY A 100 17.44 -14.01 -12.99
N LEU A 101 16.49 -13.09 -12.74
CA LEU A 101 15.61 -13.15 -11.59
C LEU A 101 14.41 -14.06 -11.88
N ALA A 102 14.18 -15.05 -11.02
CA ALA A 102 12.98 -15.88 -11.03
C ALA A 102 11.78 -15.12 -10.41
N ALA A 103 11.39 -14.01 -11.05
CA ALA A 103 10.35 -13.13 -10.57
C ALA A 103 9.41 -12.70 -11.70
N ALA A 104 8.12 -12.54 -11.38
CA ALA A 104 7.08 -12.14 -12.32
C ALA A 104 6.39 -10.86 -11.86
N GLY A 105 6.07 -9.98 -12.81
CA GLY A 105 5.33 -8.74 -12.54
C GLY A 105 3.88 -8.96 -12.09
N SER A 106 3.26 -7.90 -11.56
CA SER A 106 1.85 -7.88 -11.16
C SER A 106 0.96 -7.55 -12.36
N VAL A 107 0.37 -8.58 -12.97
CA VAL A 107 -0.60 -8.43 -14.06
C VAL A 107 -1.96 -8.95 -13.62
N ALA A 108 -2.97 -8.09 -13.67
CA ALA A 108 -4.34 -8.40 -13.28
C ALA A 108 -5.31 -8.18 -14.44
N PRO A 109 -6.50 -8.80 -14.41
CA PRO A 109 -7.45 -8.69 -15.51
C PRO A 109 -8.09 -7.30 -15.59
N VAL A 110 -8.30 -6.83 -16.82
CA VAL A 110 -9.16 -5.69 -17.10
C VAL A 110 -10.61 -6.19 -17.05
N SER A 111 -11.40 -5.68 -16.11
CA SER A 111 -12.77 -6.16 -15.86
C SER A 111 -13.67 -5.05 -15.36
N VAL A 112 -14.98 -5.28 -15.38
CA VAL A 112 -15.96 -4.38 -14.74
C VAL A 112 -15.71 -4.30 -13.23
N SER A 113 -15.34 -5.44 -12.61
CA SER A 113 -14.92 -5.50 -11.20
C SER A 113 -13.77 -4.55 -10.89
N LEU A 114 -12.75 -4.47 -11.77
CA LEU A 114 -11.62 -3.53 -11.63
C LEU A 114 -12.10 -2.07 -11.57
N VAL A 115 -12.98 -1.67 -12.48
CA VAL A 115 -13.47 -0.29 -12.60
C VAL A 115 -14.23 0.13 -11.34
N ILE A 116 -15.17 -0.72 -10.91
CA ILE A 116 -15.99 -0.47 -9.71
C ILE A 116 -15.11 -0.52 -8.46
N GLY A 117 -14.26 -1.53 -8.34
CA GLY A 117 -13.38 -1.74 -7.19
C GLY A 117 -12.40 -0.59 -6.99
N ALA A 118 -11.73 -0.15 -8.05
CA ALA A 118 -10.80 0.99 -7.99
C ALA A 118 -11.52 2.29 -7.59
N PHE A 119 -12.72 2.53 -8.11
CA PHE A 119 -13.53 3.69 -7.74
C PHE A 119 -13.93 3.67 -6.26
N ILE A 120 -14.47 2.53 -5.77
CA ILE A 120 -14.82 2.34 -4.35
C ILE A 120 -13.59 2.50 -3.46
N PHE A 121 -12.45 1.94 -3.86
CA PHE A 121 -11.19 2.09 -3.13
C PHE A 121 -10.79 3.56 -3.01
N GLY A 122 -10.90 4.33 -4.10
CA GLY A 122 -10.63 5.77 -4.11
C GLY A 122 -11.47 6.55 -3.11
N ILE A 123 -12.77 6.25 -3.01
CA ILE A 123 -13.66 6.85 -1.99
C ILE A 123 -13.16 6.51 -0.59
N GLY A 124 -12.95 5.21 -0.33
CA GLY A 124 -12.52 4.73 0.97
C GLY A 124 -11.18 5.32 1.42
N MET A 125 -10.21 5.43 0.50
CA MET A 125 -8.90 6.03 0.75
C MET A 125 -8.99 7.45 1.31
N GLN A 126 -9.94 8.25 0.80
CA GLN A 126 -10.11 9.62 1.25
C GLN A 126 -10.88 9.72 2.57
N LEU A 127 -11.85 8.85 2.82
CA LEU A 127 -12.57 8.80 4.11
C LEU A 127 -11.68 8.30 5.24
N ALA A 128 -10.90 7.24 5.00
CA ALA A 128 -9.92 6.72 5.94
C ALA A 128 -8.77 7.69 6.19
N ASN A 129 -8.47 8.57 5.21
CA ASN A 129 -7.29 9.44 5.18
C ASN A 129 -5.96 8.65 5.13
N GLY A 130 -5.99 7.51 4.44
CA GLY A 130 -4.85 6.62 4.27
C GLY A 130 -5.10 5.67 3.10
N CYS A 131 -4.03 5.16 2.51
CA CYS A 131 -4.09 4.03 1.57
C CYS A 131 -3.64 2.73 2.28
N GLY A 132 -3.49 1.60 1.59
CA GLY A 132 -2.96 0.35 2.18
C GLY A 132 -1.72 0.53 3.06
N SER A 133 -0.61 0.96 2.45
CA SER A 133 0.63 1.25 3.20
C SER A 133 0.45 2.42 4.17
N GLY A 134 -0.32 3.43 3.79
CA GLY A 134 -0.69 4.58 4.63
C GLY A 134 -1.29 4.19 5.97
N VAL A 135 -2.23 3.24 5.95
CA VAL A 135 -2.88 2.70 7.14
C VAL A 135 -1.86 1.99 8.02
N LEU A 136 -0.98 1.16 7.46
CA LEU A 136 0.01 0.40 8.23
C LEU A 136 1.05 1.28 8.91
N PHE A 137 1.76 2.14 8.16
CA PHE A 137 2.82 2.94 8.78
C PHE A 137 2.27 3.99 9.74
N SER A 138 1.04 4.48 9.50
CA SER A 138 0.40 5.44 10.41
C SER A 138 -0.22 4.74 11.63
N PHE A 139 -0.68 3.49 11.50
CA PHE A 139 -1.05 2.62 12.62
C PHE A 139 0.17 2.35 13.51
N GLY A 140 1.29 1.92 12.93
CA GLY A 140 2.56 1.75 13.64
C GLY A 140 3.05 3.05 14.27
N GLY A 141 2.85 4.19 13.59
CA GLY A 141 3.14 5.52 14.11
C GLY A 141 2.24 5.99 15.26
N GLY A 142 1.25 5.19 15.68
CA GLY A 142 0.38 5.48 16.83
C GLY A 142 -0.93 6.22 16.50
N SER A 143 -1.29 6.37 15.22
CA SER A 143 -2.50 7.10 14.83
C SER A 143 -3.78 6.41 15.31
N GLY A 144 -4.51 7.03 16.25
CA GLY A 144 -5.79 6.51 16.73
C GLY A 144 -6.85 6.34 15.62
N ARG A 145 -6.78 7.15 14.55
CA ARG A 145 -7.65 6.95 13.38
C ARG A 145 -7.37 5.63 12.66
N MET A 146 -6.11 5.30 12.48
CA MET A 146 -5.72 4.08 11.75
C MET A 146 -5.92 2.82 12.59
N MET A 147 -5.92 2.94 13.92
CA MET A 147 -6.36 1.88 14.83
C MET A 147 -7.81 1.46 14.57
N VAL A 148 -8.66 2.39 14.11
CA VAL A 148 -10.01 2.08 13.65
C VAL A 148 -10.03 1.67 12.18
N ALA A 149 -9.31 2.36 11.28
CA ALA A 149 -9.36 2.04 9.86
C ALA A 149 -8.88 0.61 9.53
N LEU A 150 -7.82 0.12 10.20
CA LEU A 150 -7.18 -1.16 9.87
C LEU A 150 -8.11 -2.37 10.11
N PRO A 151 -8.76 -2.56 11.29
CA PRO A 151 -9.70 -3.65 11.48
C PRO A 151 -10.86 -3.67 10.46
N PHE A 152 -11.41 -2.49 10.13
CA PHE A 152 -12.48 -2.39 9.15
C PHE A 152 -11.98 -2.63 7.71
N PHE A 153 -10.71 -2.34 7.42
CA PHE A 153 -10.07 -2.71 6.16
C PHE A 153 -9.86 -4.22 6.07
N VAL A 154 -9.41 -4.87 7.14
CA VAL A 154 -9.33 -6.34 7.22
C VAL A 154 -10.72 -6.95 6.97
N PHE A 155 -11.74 -6.46 7.66
CA PHE A 155 -13.13 -6.90 7.47
C PHE A 155 -13.62 -6.67 6.03
N GLY A 156 -13.45 -5.47 5.49
CA GLY A 156 -13.85 -5.15 4.12
C GLY A 156 -13.10 -6.01 3.09
N SER A 157 -11.83 -6.35 3.34
CA SER A 157 -11.05 -7.20 2.44
C SER A 157 -11.56 -8.64 2.44
N LEU A 158 -11.97 -9.15 3.61
CA LEU A 158 -12.65 -10.44 3.70
C LEU A 158 -13.96 -10.43 2.89
N VAL A 159 -14.82 -9.42 3.10
CA VAL A 159 -16.07 -9.28 2.34
C VAL A 159 -15.78 -9.18 0.83
N GLY A 160 -14.78 -8.39 0.45
CA GLY A 160 -14.33 -8.29 -0.94
C GLY A 160 -13.89 -9.63 -1.54
N SER A 161 -13.30 -10.53 -0.74
CA SER A 161 -12.93 -11.89 -1.18
C SER A 161 -14.15 -12.75 -1.52
N PHE A 162 -15.28 -12.56 -0.81
CA PHE A 162 -16.52 -13.27 -1.09
C PHE A 162 -17.26 -12.71 -2.31
N LEU A 163 -17.15 -11.39 -2.55
CA LEU A 163 -17.79 -10.73 -3.69
C LEU A 163 -17.03 -10.93 -5.00
N LEU A 164 -15.71 -11.07 -4.95
CA LEU A 164 -14.85 -11.09 -6.15
C LEU A 164 -15.25 -12.17 -7.18
N PRO A 165 -15.53 -13.44 -6.82
CA PRO A 165 -15.95 -14.45 -7.78
C PRO A 165 -17.17 -14.01 -8.61
N SER A 166 -18.24 -13.54 -7.95
CA SER A 166 -19.43 -13.04 -8.66
C SER A 166 -19.15 -11.77 -9.48
N ALA A 167 -18.24 -10.91 -9.03
CA ALA A 167 -17.91 -9.68 -9.75
C ALA A 167 -17.08 -9.95 -11.03
N LEU A 168 -16.36 -11.06 -11.09
CA LEU A 168 -15.64 -11.48 -12.29
C LEU A 168 -16.58 -11.91 -13.43
N GLU A 169 -17.81 -12.33 -13.11
CA GLU A 169 -18.83 -12.72 -14.09
C GLU A 169 -19.46 -11.53 -14.82
N TRP A 170 -19.28 -10.29 -14.32
CA TRP A 170 -19.83 -9.08 -14.95
C TRP A 170 -19.14 -8.69 -16.27
N GLY A 171 -18.03 -9.34 -16.60
CA GLY A 171 -17.29 -9.11 -17.84
C GLY A 171 -15.83 -8.80 -17.59
N SER A 172 -14.96 -9.49 -18.33
CA SER A 172 -13.52 -9.30 -18.29
C SER A 172 -12.90 -9.46 -19.68
N LEU A 173 -11.95 -8.59 -19.99
CA LEU A 173 -11.10 -8.66 -21.17
C LEU A 173 -9.81 -9.48 -20.89
N GLY A 174 -9.73 -10.14 -19.74
CA GLY A 174 -8.55 -10.88 -19.31
C GLY A 174 -7.37 -9.99 -18.95
N GLN A 175 -6.20 -10.62 -18.78
CA GLN A 175 -4.95 -9.92 -18.50
C GLN A 175 -4.43 -9.23 -19.76
N MET A 176 -4.17 -7.93 -19.67
CA MET A 176 -3.63 -7.12 -20.78
C MET A 176 -2.24 -6.58 -20.42
N PRO A 177 -1.18 -7.39 -20.57
CA PRO A 177 0.18 -6.94 -20.41
C PRO A 177 0.61 -6.06 -21.59
N ILE A 178 1.25 -4.95 -21.27
CA ILE A 178 1.95 -4.06 -22.18
C ILE A 178 3.33 -4.69 -22.38
N ALA A 179 3.47 -5.52 -23.41
CA ALA A 179 4.70 -6.27 -23.69
C ALA A 179 5.03 -6.24 -25.19
N ILE A 180 6.34 -6.20 -25.50
CA ILE A 180 6.89 -6.39 -26.84
C ILE A 180 7.42 -7.82 -26.93
N ALA A 181 6.90 -8.59 -27.88
CA ALA A 181 7.09 -10.04 -27.99
C ALA A 181 8.55 -10.47 -27.82
N GLY A 182 8.83 -11.20 -26.73
CA GLY A 182 10.14 -11.82 -26.46
C GLY A 182 11.27 -10.86 -26.07
N ASN A 183 11.02 -9.54 -25.96
CA ASN A 183 12.08 -8.58 -25.67
C ASN A 183 11.76 -7.78 -24.38
N ALA A 184 12.38 -8.21 -23.28
CA ALA A 184 12.25 -7.58 -21.97
C ALA A 184 12.74 -6.11 -21.99
N VAL A 185 13.87 -5.82 -22.65
CA VAL A 185 14.42 -4.46 -22.74
C VAL A 185 13.49 -3.54 -23.51
N ALA A 186 13.00 -3.98 -24.67
CA ALA A 186 12.06 -3.21 -25.47
C ALA A 186 10.75 -2.99 -24.72
N THR A 187 10.26 -4.00 -23.99
CA THR A 187 9.09 -3.89 -23.11
C THR A 187 9.31 -2.84 -22.02
N THR A 188 10.46 -2.87 -21.33
CA THR A 188 10.83 -1.88 -20.32
C THR A 188 10.87 -0.47 -20.92
N VAL A 189 11.55 -0.28 -22.06
CA VAL A 189 11.64 1.02 -22.74
C VAL A 189 10.26 1.53 -23.15
N PHE A 190 9.41 0.66 -23.71
CA PHE A 190 8.06 1.04 -24.11
C PHE A 190 7.19 1.42 -22.92
N ASN A 191 7.22 0.65 -21.83
CA ASN A 191 6.48 0.99 -20.62
C ASN A 191 6.98 2.31 -19.98
N LEU A 192 8.30 2.54 -19.97
CA LEU A 192 8.87 3.80 -19.53
C LEU A 192 8.45 4.97 -20.42
N ALA A 193 8.33 4.76 -21.74
CA ALA A 193 7.82 5.76 -22.66
C ALA A 193 6.33 6.12 -22.43
N LEU A 194 5.55 5.25 -21.76
CA LEU A 194 4.20 5.56 -21.31
C LEU A 194 4.19 6.27 -19.94
N ILE A 195 5.06 5.85 -19.02
CA ILE A 195 5.19 6.44 -17.67
C ILE A 195 5.75 7.87 -17.72
N ALA A 196 6.79 8.09 -18.53
CA ALA A 196 7.53 9.34 -18.62
C ALA A 196 6.67 10.57 -18.99
N PRO A 197 5.79 10.55 -20.01
CA PRO A 197 4.96 11.71 -20.33
C PRO A 197 3.95 12.05 -19.23
N VAL A 198 3.38 11.04 -18.55
CA VAL A 198 2.45 11.27 -17.45
C VAL A 198 3.16 11.84 -16.22
N GLY A 199 4.26 11.20 -15.80
CA GLY A 199 5.09 11.70 -14.69
C GLY A 199 5.72 13.06 -14.98
N GLY A 200 6.21 13.25 -16.20
CA GLY A 200 6.75 14.51 -16.71
C GLY A 200 5.69 15.61 -16.79
N GLY A 201 4.45 15.29 -17.14
CA GLY A 201 3.32 16.21 -17.11
C GLY A 201 3.02 16.72 -15.70
N PHE A 202 2.96 15.83 -14.70
CA PHE A 202 2.81 16.24 -13.29
C PHE A 202 4.00 17.06 -12.80
N PHE A 203 5.23 16.69 -13.17
CA PHE A 203 6.43 17.45 -12.82
C PHE A 203 6.41 18.85 -13.44
N TRP A 204 6.07 18.95 -14.72
CA TRP A 204 5.95 20.22 -15.43
C TRP A 204 4.87 21.12 -14.84
N LEU A 205 3.71 20.55 -14.51
CA LEU A 205 2.62 21.27 -13.84
C LEU A 205 3.06 21.80 -12.47
N ALA A 206 3.78 20.98 -11.70
CA ALA A 206 4.36 21.39 -10.42
C ALA A 206 5.31 22.59 -10.60
N ARG A 207 6.20 22.55 -11.61
CA ARG A 207 7.14 23.65 -11.90
C ARG A 207 6.44 24.92 -12.35
N ARG A 208 5.42 24.82 -13.21
CA ARG A 208 4.61 25.97 -13.64
C ARG A 208 3.88 26.65 -12.49
N ARG A 209 3.56 25.90 -11.43
CA ARG A 209 2.92 26.40 -10.21
C ARG A 209 3.92 26.87 -9.15
N GLY A 210 5.22 26.90 -9.47
CA GLY A 210 6.27 27.30 -8.53
C GLY A 210 6.57 26.26 -7.44
N GLU A 211 6.07 25.02 -7.58
CA GLU A 211 6.35 23.96 -6.62
C GLU A 211 7.78 23.42 -6.82
N ALA A 212 8.54 23.40 -5.74
CA ALA A 212 9.83 22.72 -5.70
C ALA A 212 9.64 21.28 -5.23
N MET A 213 10.29 20.32 -5.91
CA MET A 213 10.38 18.95 -5.44
C MET A 213 11.44 18.89 -4.32
N PRO A 214 11.04 18.67 -3.07
CA PRO A 214 11.99 18.71 -1.97
C PRO A 214 12.95 17.51 -2.08
N ARG A 215 14.25 17.74 -1.85
CA ARG A 215 15.29 16.69 -1.91
C ARG A 215 14.94 15.46 -1.05
N ARG A 216 14.26 15.70 0.07
CA ARG A 216 13.75 14.66 0.97
C ARG A 216 12.74 13.73 0.28
N LEU A 217 11.81 14.26 -0.52
CA LEU A 217 10.85 13.43 -1.26
C LEU A 217 11.55 12.58 -2.33
N ILE A 218 12.54 13.15 -3.02
CA ILE A 218 13.35 12.42 -4.02
C ILE A 218 14.12 11.28 -3.34
N ALA A 219 14.80 11.58 -2.23
CA ALA A 219 15.52 10.57 -1.46
C ALA A 219 14.58 9.45 -0.98
N GLY A 220 13.40 9.80 -0.46
CA GLY A 220 12.36 8.83 -0.11
C GLY A 220 11.93 7.97 -1.30
N THR A 221 11.66 8.57 -2.46
CA THR A 221 11.33 7.85 -3.69
C THR A 221 12.43 6.84 -4.08
N VAL A 222 13.69 7.26 -4.08
CA VAL A 222 14.82 6.40 -4.47
C VAL A 222 15.01 5.25 -3.47
N ILE A 223 14.97 5.54 -2.17
CA ILE A 223 15.12 4.51 -1.12
C ILE A 223 13.97 3.50 -1.20
N ILE A 224 12.72 3.96 -1.36
CA ILE A 224 11.57 3.07 -1.52
C ILE A 224 11.71 2.23 -2.79
N ALA A 225 12.18 2.80 -3.91
CA ALA A 225 12.41 2.04 -5.13
C ALA A 225 13.43 0.90 -4.93
N VAL A 226 14.55 1.18 -4.27
CA VAL A 226 15.57 0.17 -3.95
C VAL A 226 14.99 -0.92 -3.04
N LEU A 227 14.23 -0.55 -2.02
CA LEU A 227 13.56 -1.53 -1.16
C LEU A 227 12.55 -2.39 -1.94
N CYS A 228 11.78 -1.79 -2.85
CA CYS A 228 10.89 -2.52 -3.75
C CYS A 228 11.65 -3.50 -4.67
N TRP A 229 12.84 -3.13 -5.17
CA TRP A 229 13.68 -4.03 -5.96
C TRP A 229 14.16 -5.22 -5.13
N LEU A 230 14.60 -4.99 -3.89
CA LEU A 230 15.04 -6.06 -2.98
C LEU A 230 13.88 -6.99 -2.63
N VAL A 231 12.70 -6.45 -2.36
CA VAL A 231 11.49 -7.25 -2.13
C VAL A 231 11.15 -8.07 -3.36
N PHE A 232 11.18 -7.48 -4.56
CA PHE A 232 10.89 -8.18 -5.80
C PHE A 232 11.87 -9.32 -6.07
N ALA A 233 13.17 -9.07 -5.91
CA ALA A 233 14.21 -10.08 -6.07
C ALA A 233 14.08 -11.22 -5.04
N LEU A 234 13.69 -10.93 -3.81
CA LEU A 234 13.57 -11.92 -2.74
C LEU A 234 12.22 -12.66 -2.73
N SER A 235 11.10 -12.01 -3.04
CA SER A 235 9.77 -12.63 -3.00
C SER A 235 9.36 -13.26 -4.33
N GLY A 236 9.95 -12.84 -5.44
CA GLY A 236 9.59 -13.30 -6.78
C GLY A 236 8.39 -12.57 -7.38
N HIS A 237 7.83 -11.57 -6.70
CA HIS A 237 6.73 -10.75 -7.21
C HIS A 237 6.79 -9.34 -6.62
N PRO A 238 6.11 -8.34 -7.20
CA PRO A 238 6.07 -7.00 -6.62
C PRO A 238 5.43 -7.02 -5.23
N TRP A 239 5.86 -6.09 -4.38
CA TRP A 239 5.28 -5.90 -3.06
C TRP A 239 3.76 -5.66 -3.16
N GLY A 240 3.00 -6.37 -2.34
CA GLY A 240 1.56 -6.18 -2.14
C GLY A 240 1.22 -6.14 -0.65
N VAL A 241 0.14 -5.44 -0.32
CA VAL A 241 -0.33 -5.23 1.07
C VAL A 241 -1.65 -5.95 1.30
N THR A 242 -2.65 -5.70 0.47
CA THR A 242 -4.04 -6.01 0.81
C THR A 242 -4.40 -7.50 0.84
N PHE A 243 -3.55 -8.39 0.32
CA PHE A 243 -3.78 -9.82 0.46
C PHE A 243 -3.53 -10.28 1.90
N GLY A 244 -2.53 -9.70 2.59
CA GLY A 244 -2.30 -9.95 4.02
C GLY A 244 -3.55 -9.63 4.85
N PHE A 245 -4.19 -8.49 4.60
CA PHE A 245 -5.45 -8.13 5.27
C PHE A 245 -6.60 -9.09 4.98
N THR A 246 -6.66 -9.57 3.74
CA THR A 246 -7.66 -10.56 3.32
C THR A 246 -7.46 -11.87 4.06
N LEU A 247 -6.22 -12.33 4.18
CA LEU A 247 -5.83 -13.53 4.92
C LEU A 247 -6.10 -13.41 6.41
N TRP A 248 -5.76 -12.27 7.02
CA TRP A 248 -6.05 -12.01 8.43
C TRP A 248 -7.55 -12.08 8.71
N GLY A 249 -8.35 -11.41 7.87
CA GLY A 249 -9.81 -11.42 7.99
C GLY A 249 -10.38 -12.83 7.86
N ALA A 250 -9.89 -13.61 6.89
CA ALA A 250 -10.31 -14.99 6.70
C ALA A 250 -9.96 -15.90 7.86
N LYS A 251 -8.74 -15.82 8.40
CA LYS A 251 -8.36 -16.65 9.55
C LYS A 251 -9.10 -16.27 10.82
N ILE A 252 -9.38 -14.98 11.03
CA ILE A 252 -10.24 -14.52 12.13
C ILE A 252 -11.65 -15.07 11.95
N ALA A 253 -12.24 -14.97 10.75
CA ALA A 253 -13.57 -15.49 10.48
C ALA A 253 -13.67 -17.01 10.63
N ALA A 254 -12.66 -17.75 10.14
CA ALA A 254 -12.56 -19.20 10.32
C ALA A 254 -12.46 -19.59 11.81
N ALA A 255 -11.67 -18.85 12.61
CA ALA A 255 -11.59 -19.06 14.05
C ALA A 255 -12.91 -18.77 14.78
N LEU A 256 -13.78 -17.93 14.20
CA LEU A 256 -15.14 -17.66 14.69
C LEU A 256 -16.20 -18.63 14.15
N GLY A 257 -15.79 -19.67 13.39
CA GLY A 257 -16.67 -20.71 12.88
C GLY A 257 -17.32 -20.40 11.52
N VAL A 258 -16.90 -19.34 10.82
CA VAL A 258 -17.32 -19.10 9.43
C VAL A 258 -16.59 -20.10 8.52
N PRO A 259 -17.28 -20.89 7.69
CA PRO A 259 -16.65 -21.87 6.80
C PRO A 259 -16.04 -21.19 5.57
N VAL A 260 -14.96 -20.43 5.78
CA VAL A 260 -14.30 -19.60 4.76
C VAL A 260 -13.80 -20.42 3.57
N GLU A 261 -13.34 -21.64 3.83
CA GLU A 261 -12.88 -22.63 2.86
C GLU A 261 -13.95 -23.04 1.83
N ASN A 262 -15.23 -22.84 2.13
CA ASN A 262 -16.33 -23.16 1.23
C ASN A 262 -16.60 -22.07 0.18
N TYR A 263 -16.01 -20.88 0.34
CA TYR A 263 -16.19 -19.79 -0.62
C TYR A 263 -15.24 -19.93 -1.82
N ALA A 264 -15.74 -19.65 -3.02
CA ALA A 264 -15.03 -19.90 -4.28
C ALA A 264 -13.62 -19.27 -4.36
N PHE A 265 -13.45 -18.03 -3.88
CA PHE A 265 -12.13 -17.36 -3.84
C PHE A 265 -11.09 -18.18 -3.06
N TRP A 266 -11.51 -18.76 -1.94
CA TRP A 266 -10.64 -19.51 -1.03
C TRP A 266 -10.37 -20.94 -1.48
N GLN A 267 -10.98 -21.38 -2.58
CA GLN A 267 -10.70 -22.64 -3.24
C GLN A 267 -9.66 -22.50 -4.36
N TRP A 268 -9.33 -21.27 -4.77
CA TRP A 268 -8.30 -21.03 -5.78
C TRP A 268 -6.90 -21.40 -5.25
N PRO A 269 -5.95 -21.81 -6.12
CA PRO A 269 -4.67 -22.37 -5.68
C PRO A 269 -3.87 -21.49 -4.71
N GLY A 270 -3.84 -20.17 -4.95
CA GLY A 270 -3.14 -19.22 -4.09
C GLY A 270 -3.82 -19.01 -2.73
N PRO A 271 -5.07 -18.50 -2.70
CA PRO A 271 -5.83 -18.31 -1.46
C PRO A 271 -5.96 -19.57 -0.61
N ARG A 272 -6.22 -20.74 -1.22
CA ARG A 272 -6.32 -22.02 -0.51
C ARG A 272 -5.02 -22.34 0.23
N ARG A 273 -3.88 -22.26 -0.46
CA ARG A 273 -2.56 -22.45 0.15
C ARG A 273 -2.35 -21.49 1.32
N ALA A 274 -2.73 -20.22 1.17
CA ALA A 274 -2.57 -19.24 2.23
C ALA A 274 -3.42 -19.58 3.48
N LEU A 275 -4.62 -20.18 3.31
CA LEU A 275 -5.43 -20.63 4.45
C LEU A 275 -4.79 -21.80 5.19
N GLU A 276 -4.18 -22.74 4.46
CA GLU A 276 -3.55 -23.95 5.02
C GLU A 276 -2.25 -23.63 5.80
N HIS A 277 -1.59 -22.50 5.53
CA HIS A 277 -0.36 -22.08 6.20
C HIS A 277 -0.55 -20.94 7.20
N SER A 278 0.49 -20.66 8.00
CA SER A 278 0.48 -19.55 8.97
C SER A 278 0.36 -18.18 8.26
N VAL A 279 -0.05 -17.15 9.00
CA VAL A 279 0.00 -15.76 8.47
C VAL A 279 1.44 -15.27 8.24
N LEU A 280 2.43 -15.88 8.88
CA LEU A 280 3.84 -15.52 8.71
C LEU A 280 4.44 -16.13 7.43
N ALA A 281 3.81 -17.17 6.88
CA ALA A 281 4.19 -17.80 5.62
C ALA A 281 3.79 -16.97 4.38
N ASP A 282 2.81 -16.08 4.52
CA ASP A 282 2.39 -15.19 3.44
C ASP A 282 3.27 -13.94 3.38
N VAL A 283 3.84 -13.65 2.20
CA VAL A 283 4.77 -12.54 1.98
C VAL A 283 4.13 -11.19 2.31
N SER A 284 2.89 -10.96 1.87
CA SER A 284 2.19 -9.69 2.11
C SER A 284 1.96 -9.46 3.59
N SER A 285 1.38 -10.45 4.28
CA SER A 285 1.16 -10.43 5.72
C SER A 285 2.45 -10.21 6.51
N LEU A 286 3.51 -10.94 6.17
CA LEU A 286 4.82 -10.82 6.81
C LEU A 286 5.42 -9.41 6.66
N MET A 287 5.36 -8.86 5.45
CA MET A 287 5.81 -7.50 5.19
C MET A 287 4.95 -6.46 5.89
N ASP A 288 3.64 -6.67 6.02
CA ASP A 288 2.72 -5.77 6.72
C ASP A 288 3.04 -5.69 8.22
N PHE A 289 3.32 -6.84 8.87
CA PHE A 289 3.82 -6.87 10.26
C PHE A 289 5.15 -6.11 10.39
N GLY A 290 6.08 -6.36 9.47
CA GLY A 290 7.34 -5.63 9.41
C GLY A 290 7.09 -4.12 9.31
N MET A 291 6.23 -3.69 8.39
CA MET A 291 5.91 -2.28 8.15
C MET A 291 5.33 -1.59 9.38
N VAL A 292 4.41 -2.24 10.10
CA VAL A 292 3.84 -1.71 11.35
C VAL A 292 4.94 -1.52 12.40
N LEU A 293 5.78 -2.54 12.61
CA LEU A 293 6.83 -2.48 13.62
C LEU A 293 7.96 -1.51 13.27
N GLY A 294 8.36 -1.45 12.01
CA GLY A 294 9.38 -0.51 11.54
C GLY A 294 8.93 0.95 11.64
N ALA A 295 7.67 1.22 11.31
CA ALA A 295 7.08 2.52 11.54
C ALA A 295 6.97 2.85 13.04
N GLY A 296 6.56 1.88 13.87
CA GLY A 296 6.51 2.05 15.32
C GLY A 296 7.88 2.32 15.95
N ALA A 297 8.91 1.60 15.52
CA ALA A 297 10.28 1.84 15.95
C ALA A 297 10.76 3.25 15.56
N MET A 298 10.50 3.66 14.32
CA MET A 298 10.81 5.02 13.85
C MET A 298 10.05 6.10 14.65
N ALA A 299 8.78 5.86 14.97
CA ALA A 299 7.97 6.75 15.81
C ALA A 299 8.50 6.84 17.24
N ALA A 300 8.88 5.70 17.83
CA ALA A 300 9.43 5.63 19.19
C ALA A 300 10.77 6.37 19.31
N VAL A 301 11.67 6.19 18.33
CA VAL A 301 12.97 6.88 18.29
C VAL A 301 12.82 8.38 18.08
N SER A 302 11.81 8.80 17.31
CA SER A 302 11.52 10.22 17.05
C SER A 302 10.62 10.90 18.11
N GLY A 303 10.20 10.18 19.15
CA GLY A 303 9.33 10.69 20.20
C GLY A 303 7.90 11.03 19.75
N GLY A 304 7.42 10.32 18.73
CA GLY A 304 6.10 10.53 18.11
C GLY A 304 4.96 9.71 18.72
N LEU A 305 5.22 8.78 19.65
CA LEU A 305 4.18 7.89 20.21
C LEU A 305 3.50 8.46 21.46
N ARG A 306 4.15 9.34 22.25
CA ARG A 306 3.55 9.92 23.47
C ARG A 306 2.44 10.95 23.22
N ARG A 307 2.22 11.40 21.99
CA ARG A 307 1.26 12.47 21.65
C ARG A 307 0.36 12.07 20.50
N GLN A 308 -0.59 11.19 20.79
CA GLN A 308 -1.60 10.77 19.82
C GLN A 308 -2.98 11.05 20.40
N ASP A 309 -3.55 12.19 20.00
CA ASP A 309 -4.92 12.53 20.36
C ASP A 309 -5.89 11.63 19.60
N TRP A 310 -6.92 11.16 20.29
CA TRP A 310 -7.97 10.39 19.65
C TRP A 310 -8.82 11.31 18.77
N PRO A 311 -9.08 10.92 17.50
CA PRO A 311 -9.96 11.69 16.65
C PRO A 311 -11.38 11.78 17.22
N PRO A 312 -12.12 12.85 16.93
CA PRO A 312 -13.53 12.92 17.28
C PRO A 312 -14.32 11.79 16.61
N PHE A 313 -15.41 11.35 17.24
CA PHE A 313 -16.20 10.18 16.83
C PHE A 313 -16.58 10.18 15.35
N ARG A 314 -16.99 11.33 14.78
CA ARG A 314 -17.33 11.45 13.35
C ARG A 314 -16.19 11.05 12.42
N GLN A 315 -14.94 11.36 12.80
CA GLN A 315 -13.76 10.97 12.02
C GLN A 315 -13.44 9.48 12.19
N LEU A 316 -13.76 8.88 13.34
CA LEU A 316 -13.64 7.43 13.55
C LEU A 316 -14.67 6.66 12.71
N VAL A 317 -15.90 7.16 12.60
CA VAL A 317 -16.93 6.61 11.69
C VAL A 317 -16.44 6.69 10.24
N GLY A 318 -15.88 7.84 9.83
CA GLY A 318 -15.27 7.98 8.52
C GLY A 318 -14.11 7.01 8.27
N ALA A 319 -13.31 6.74 9.31
CA ALA A 319 -12.21 5.79 9.25
C ALA A 319 -12.69 4.34 9.11
N ALA A 320 -13.73 3.95 9.86
CA ALA A 320 -14.34 2.63 9.78
C ALA A 320 -14.96 2.40 8.39
N LEU A 321 -15.82 3.31 7.93
CA LEU A 321 -16.43 3.23 6.59
C LEU A 321 -15.36 3.26 5.50
N GLY A 322 -14.37 4.14 5.62
CA GLY A 322 -13.24 4.19 4.70
C GLY A 322 -12.46 2.88 4.63
N GLY A 323 -12.22 2.24 5.77
CA GLY A 323 -11.60 0.92 5.87
C GLY A 323 -12.40 -0.14 5.12
N VAL A 324 -13.71 -0.26 5.37
CA VAL A 324 -14.56 -1.24 4.67
C VAL A 324 -14.52 -1.05 3.16
N LEU A 325 -14.70 0.19 2.69
CA LEU A 325 -14.67 0.53 1.27
C LEU A 325 -13.30 0.23 0.64
N MET A 326 -12.20 0.55 1.33
CA MET A 326 -10.85 0.20 0.88
C MET A 326 -10.66 -1.31 0.79
N GLY A 327 -11.20 -2.08 1.72
CA GLY A 327 -11.14 -3.54 1.72
C GLY A 327 -11.83 -4.16 0.51
N ILE A 328 -13.10 -3.82 0.32
CA ILE A 328 -13.91 -4.30 -0.79
C ILE A 328 -13.27 -3.85 -2.11
N GLY A 329 -12.96 -2.55 -2.22
CA GLY A 329 -12.38 -1.97 -3.41
C GLY A 329 -11.00 -2.53 -3.76
N ALA A 330 -10.18 -2.89 -2.77
CA ALA A 330 -8.86 -3.47 -3.03
C ALA A 330 -8.93 -4.88 -3.59
N ARG A 331 -9.94 -5.68 -3.22
CA ARG A 331 -10.12 -7.02 -3.77
C ARG A 331 -10.73 -6.98 -5.17
N LEU A 332 -11.81 -6.21 -5.35
CA LEU A 332 -12.46 -6.03 -6.65
C LEU A 332 -11.55 -5.31 -7.66
N GLY A 333 -10.74 -4.36 -7.18
CA GLY A 333 -9.77 -3.61 -7.96
C GLY A 333 -8.43 -4.31 -8.18
N PHE A 334 -8.25 -5.56 -7.73
CA PHE A 334 -6.98 -6.31 -7.80
C PHE A 334 -5.76 -5.62 -7.17
N GLY A 335 -5.99 -4.71 -6.23
CA GLY A 335 -4.92 -4.05 -5.48
C GLY A 335 -5.30 -2.70 -4.90
N CYS A 336 -4.37 -2.17 -4.12
CA CYS A 336 -4.39 -0.79 -3.62
C CYS A 336 -3.39 0.09 -4.38
N ASN A 337 -3.04 1.26 -3.86
CA ASN A 337 -1.99 2.10 -4.47
C ASN A 337 -0.64 1.36 -4.63
N ILE A 338 -0.31 0.43 -3.74
CA ILE A 338 0.91 -0.36 -3.85
C ILE A 338 0.75 -1.48 -4.91
N GLY A 339 -0.26 -2.34 -4.75
CA GLY A 339 -0.42 -3.53 -5.59
C GLY A 339 -0.93 -3.26 -7.01
N ALA A 340 -1.80 -2.25 -7.19
CA ALA A 340 -2.40 -1.93 -8.48
C ALA A 340 -1.71 -0.74 -9.16
N PHE A 341 -1.65 0.42 -8.49
CA PHE A 341 -1.06 1.62 -9.08
C PHE A 341 0.46 1.50 -9.24
N LEU A 342 1.20 1.23 -8.16
CA LEU A 342 2.66 1.13 -8.22
C LEU A 342 3.10 -0.14 -8.96
N ALA A 343 2.76 -1.30 -8.41
CA ALA A 343 3.21 -2.58 -8.94
C ALA A 343 2.60 -2.91 -10.31
N GLY A 344 1.32 -2.62 -10.54
CA GLY A 344 0.67 -2.90 -11.81
C GLY A 344 1.27 -2.09 -12.96
N ILE A 345 1.39 -0.76 -12.81
CA ILE A 345 1.99 0.08 -13.87
C ILE A 345 3.47 -0.25 -14.06
N ALA A 346 4.23 -0.45 -12.96
CA ALA A 346 5.64 -0.82 -13.06
C ALA A 346 5.85 -2.17 -13.75
N SER A 347 4.89 -3.09 -13.65
CA SER A 347 4.92 -4.40 -14.31
C SER A 347 4.35 -4.40 -15.73
N GLY A 348 4.05 -3.23 -16.29
CA GLY A 348 3.45 -3.12 -17.62
C GLY A 348 2.02 -3.65 -17.69
N SER A 349 1.23 -3.62 -16.61
CA SER A 349 -0.17 -4.06 -16.65
C SER A 349 -1.12 -2.90 -16.97
N LEU A 350 -1.98 -3.05 -17.99
CA LEU A 350 -3.01 -2.06 -18.31
C LEU A 350 -3.99 -1.84 -17.14
N HIS A 351 -4.19 -2.85 -16.29
CA HIS A 351 -5.06 -2.75 -15.12
C HIS A 351 -4.63 -1.60 -14.19
N GLY A 352 -3.32 -1.38 -14.02
CA GLY A 352 -2.80 -0.37 -13.10
C GLY A 352 -3.13 1.06 -13.56
N TRP A 353 -3.15 1.29 -14.87
CA TRP A 353 -3.54 2.56 -15.47
C TRP A 353 -5.04 2.83 -15.31
N ILE A 354 -5.88 1.83 -15.57
CA ILE A 354 -7.33 1.93 -15.37
C ILE A 354 -7.63 2.15 -13.89
N TRP A 355 -6.96 1.40 -13.01
CA TRP A 355 -7.08 1.56 -11.57
C TRP A 355 -6.74 2.99 -11.13
N PHE A 356 -5.64 3.56 -11.64
CA PHE A 356 -5.23 4.94 -11.32
C PHE A 356 -6.34 5.95 -11.64
N VAL A 357 -6.87 5.90 -12.86
CA VAL A 357 -7.92 6.83 -13.31
C VAL A 357 -9.19 6.68 -12.46
N MET A 358 -9.64 5.45 -12.25
CA MET A 358 -10.87 5.18 -11.51
C MET A 358 -10.73 5.49 -10.02
N ALA A 359 -9.60 5.17 -9.40
CA ALA A 359 -9.33 5.52 -8.01
C ALA A 359 -9.16 7.03 -7.81
N MET A 360 -8.69 7.77 -8.83
CA MET A 360 -8.63 9.23 -8.80
C MET A 360 -10.05 9.82 -8.84
N ALA A 361 -10.92 9.30 -9.72
CA ALA A 361 -12.34 9.68 -9.76
C ALA A 361 -13.06 9.36 -8.44
N GLY A 362 -12.83 8.17 -7.87
CA GLY A 362 -13.34 7.80 -6.55
C GLY A 362 -12.83 8.71 -5.44
N SER A 363 -11.55 9.10 -5.50
CA SER A 363 -10.97 10.04 -4.53
C SER A 363 -11.64 11.42 -4.58
N TRP A 364 -11.99 11.90 -5.78
CA TRP A 364 -12.72 13.17 -5.93
C TRP A 364 -14.10 13.15 -5.26
N VAL A 365 -14.80 12.01 -5.32
CA VAL A 365 -16.07 11.79 -4.59
C VAL A 365 -15.82 11.68 -3.09
N GLY A 366 -14.84 10.86 -2.68
CA GLY A 366 -14.49 10.69 -1.27
C GLY A 366 -14.10 12.00 -0.59
N ILE A 367 -13.38 12.88 -1.29
CA ILE A 367 -13.02 14.24 -0.82
C ILE A 367 -14.27 15.08 -0.53
N ARG A 368 -15.29 15.04 -1.39
CA ARG A 368 -16.55 15.76 -1.16
C ARG A 368 -17.33 15.23 0.03
N ALA A 369 -17.19 13.95 0.34
CA ALA A 369 -17.84 13.33 1.49
C ALA A 369 -17.10 13.59 2.83
N ARG A 370 -15.84 14.03 2.81
CA ARG A 370 -15.02 14.28 4.02
C ARG A 370 -15.65 15.24 5.05
N PRO A 371 -16.26 16.38 4.66
CA PRO A 371 -16.89 17.29 5.62
C PRO A 371 -18.00 16.65 6.45
N SER A 372 -18.73 15.68 5.89
CA SER A 372 -19.76 14.91 6.61
C SER A 372 -19.21 14.12 7.79
N PHE A 373 -17.92 13.80 7.78
CA PHE A 373 -17.20 13.10 8.85
C PHE A 373 -16.32 14.03 9.70
N GLY A 374 -16.49 15.36 9.56
CA GLY A 374 -15.67 16.34 10.29
C GLY A 374 -14.21 16.38 9.84
N LEU A 375 -13.96 16.03 8.56
CA LEU A 375 -12.67 16.12 7.92
C LEU A 375 -12.64 17.33 6.97
N ALA A 376 -11.50 18.02 6.92
CA ALA A 376 -11.26 19.01 5.86
C ALA A 376 -11.31 18.33 4.49
N ALA A 377 -11.90 19.02 3.50
CA ALA A 377 -11.97 18.58 2.11
C ALA A 377 -10.58 18.24 1.56
#